data_AF-A0A2J8TEG8-F1
#
_entry.id   AF-A0A2J8TEG8-F1
#
_cell.length_a   1.000
_cell.length_b   1.000
_cell.length_c   1.000
_cell.angle_alpha   90.00
_cell.angle_beta   90.00
_cell.angle_gamma   90.00
#
_symmetry.space_group_name_H-M   'P 1'
#
loop_
_entity.id
_entity.type
_entity.pdbx_description
1 polymer ?
#
loop_
_entity_poly.entity_id
_entity_poly.type
_entity_poly.pdbx_seq_one_letter_code
_entity_poly.pdbx_strand_id
1 'polypeptide(L)'
;NDLITRNTEKAKSLIEEGGDWDRRNRLKVYQGLYCVAIRDFKQAAELFLDTVSTFTSYELMDYKTFVTYTVYVSMIALERPDLREKVIKGAEILEVLHSLPAVRQYLFSLYECRYSVFFQSLGNCPGLLLLGDYTAK
;
A
#
# COMPACT_ATOMS: atom_id res chain seq x y z
N ASN A 1 -15.45 14.47 0.45
CA ASN A 1 -14.07 14.93 0.75
C ASN A 1 -13.93 15.60 2.11
N ASP A 2 -14.79 16.56 2.49
CA ASP A 2 -14.60 17.32 3.76
C ASP A 2 -14.77 16.50 5.06
N LEU A 3 -15.65 15.49 5.06
CA LEU A 3 -15.92 14.67 6.25
C LEU A 3 -14.73 13.78 6.66
N ILE A 4 -14.04 13.19 5.69
CA ILE A 4 -12.91 12.28 5.97
C ILE A 4 -11.72 13.09 6.45
N THR A 5 -11.41 14.22 5.79
CA THR A 5 -10.30 15.10 6.21
C THR A 5 -10.52 15.65 7.61
N ARG A 6 -11.73 16.16 7.93
CA ARG A 6 -12.06 16.61 9.29
C ARG A 6 -11.98 15.50 10.33
N ASN A 7 -12.41 14.28 9.99
CA ASN A 7 -12.33 13.15 10.90
C ASN A 7 -10.89 12.68 11.10
N THR A 8 -10.04 12.73 10.06
CA THR A 8 -8.61 12.40 10.19
C THR A 8 -7.85 13.43 11.02
N GLU A 9 -8.15 14.73 10.89
CA GLU A 9 -7.55 15.77 11.73
C GLU A 9 -7.95 15.63 13.19
N LYS A 10 -9.26 15.45 13.47
CA LYS A 10 -9.74 15.21 14.84
C LYS A 10 -9.13 13.94 15.45
N ALA A 11 -9.00 12.87 14.65
CA ALA A 11 -8.37 11.64 15.10
C ALA A 11 -6.87 11.83 15.38
N LYS A 12 -6.15 12.64 14.59
CA LYS A 12 -4.74 12.97 14.88
C LYS A 12 -4.61 13.69 16.23
N SER A 13 -5.43 14.70 16.48
CA SER A 13 -5.40 15.45 17.74
C SER A 13 -5.69 14.56 18.96
N LEU A 14 -6.71 13.69 18.87
CA LEU A 14 -7.07 12.75 19.94
C LEU A 14 -5.98 11.69 20.21
N ILE A 15 -5.19 11.34 19.20
CA ILE A 15 -4.12 10.34 19.31
C ILE A 15 -2.81 10.96 19.82
N GLU A 16 -2.57 12.26 19.61
CA GLU A 16 -1.49 12.98 20.29
C GLU A 16 -1.73 13.04 21.80
N GLU A 17 -2.97 13.25 22.24
CA GLU A 17 -3.34 13.24 23.67
C GLU A 17 -3.33 11.84 24.29
N GLY A 18 -3.68 10.81 23.52
CA GLY A 18 -3.89 9.44 24.03
C GLY A 18 -2.66 8.54 24.08
N GLY A 19 -1.54 8.90 23.43
CA GLY A 19 -0.27 8.15 23.48
C GLY A 19 -0.28 6.69 22.97
N ASP A 20 -1.44 6.16 22.56
CA ASP A 20 -1.61 4.76 22.17
C ASP A 20 -1.00 4.50 20.78
N TRP A 21 0.09 3.73 20.78
CA TRP A 21 0.89 3.45 19.59
C TRP A 21 0.15 2.57 18.58
N ASP A 22 -0.68 1.61 19.01
CA ASP A 22 -1.46 0.76 18.09
C ASP A 22 -2.53 1.59 17.37
N ARG A 23 -3.20 2.50 18.09
CA ARG A 23 -4.17 3.43 17.51
C ARG A 23 -3.53 4.38 16.50
N ARG A 24 -2.30 4.86 16.74
CA ARG A 24 -1.53 5.62 15.72
C ARG A 24 -1.32 4.81 14.46
N ASN A 25 -0.94 3.55 14.60
CA ASN A 25 -0.64 2.72 13.44
C ASN A 25 -1.89 2.42 12.61
N ARG A 26 -3.01 2.10 13.28
CA ARG A 26 -4.33 1.98 12.64
C ARG A 26 -4.70 3.26 11.88
N LEU A 27 -4.56 4.44 12.52
CA LEU A 27 -4.89 5.72 11.86
C LEU A 27 -4.01 5.98 10.63
N LYS A 28 -2.72 5.65 10.68
CA LYS A 28 -1.81 5.80 9.52
C LYS A 28 -2.28 4.96 8.33
N VAL A 29 -2.75 3.73 8.55
CA VAL A 29 -3.29 2.88 7.49
C VAL A 29 -4.55 3.51 6.87
N TYR A 30 -5.48 4.01 7.69
CA TYR A 30 -6.66 4.73 7.19
C TYR A 30 -6.29 5.97 6.38
N GLN A 31 -5.32 6.74 6.85
CA GLN A 31 -4.83 7.91 6.15
C GLN A 31 -4.16 7.52 4.82
N GLY A 32 -3.36 6.44 4.79
CA GLY A 32 -2.76 5.90 3.57
C GLY A 32 -3.82 5.49 2.55
N LEU A 33 -4.89 4.82 2.99
CA LEU A 33 -6.00 4.42 2.12
C LEU A 33 -6.75 5.65 1.56
N TYR A 34 -6.94 6.68 2.38
CA TYR A 34 -7.51 7.94 1.93
C TYR A 34 -6.60 8.65 0.92
N CYS A 35 -5.29 8.66 1.14
CA CYS A 35 -4.30 9.20 0.20
C CYS A 35 -4.37 8.49 -1.18
N VAL A 36 -4.60 7.18 -1.20
CA VAL A 36 -4.86 6.44 -2.46
C VAL A 36 -6.13 6.93 -3.14
N ALA A 37 -7.22 7.15 -2.39
CA ALA A 37 -8.48 7.63 -2.95
C ALA A 37 -8.39 9.03 -3.56
N ILE A 38 -7.61 9.94 -2.95
CA ILE A 38 -7.34 11.28 -3.49
C ILE A 38 -6.23 11.29 -4.57
N ARG A 39 -5.71 10.10 -4.96
CA ARG A 39 -4.61 9.90 -5.92
C ARG A 39 -3.26 10.51 -5.50
N ASP A 40 -3.04 10.71 -4.20
CA ASP A 40 -1.72 11.07 -3.66
C ASP A 40 -0.93 9.81 -3.32
N PHE A 41 -0.28 9.25 -4.35
CA PHE A 41 0.48 8.01 -4.22
C PHE A 41 1.78 8.17 -3.43
N LYS A 42 2.38 9.37 -3.42
CA LYS A 42 3.65 9.61 -2.71
C LYS A 42 3.47 9.50 -1.21
N GLN A 43 2.50 10.24 -0.66
CA GLN A 43 2.18 10.15 0.76
C GLN A 43 1.64 8.76 1.14
N ALA A 44 0.82 8.16 0.29
CA ALA A 44 0.30 6.82 0.53
C ALA A 44 1.42 5.76 0.63
N ALA A 45 2.42 5.82 -0.26
CA ALA A 45 3.54 4.88 -0.25
C ALA A 45 4.37 4.98 1.04
N GLU A 46 4.66 6.20 1.50
CA GLU A 46 5.40 6.40 2.76
C GLU A 46 4.60 5.86 3.96
N LEU A 47 3.31 6.21 4.06
CA LEU A 47 2.45 5.74 5.15
C LEU A 47 2.28 4.21 5.14
N PHE A 48 2.16 3.58 3.98
CA PHE A 48 2.05 2.13 3.89
C PHE A 48 3.35 1.40 4.20
N LEU A 49 4.50 1.91 3.76
CA LEU A 49 5.80 1.32 4.06
C LEU A 49 6.15 1.42 5.55
N ASP A 50 5.77 2.51 6.22
CA ASP A 50 5.95 2.66 7.66
C ASP A 50 5.06 1.70 8.48
N THR A 51 3.90 1.35 7.94
CA THR A 51 2.87 0.55 8.64
C THR A 51 2.93 -0.93 8.30
N VAL A 52 3.72 -1.36 7.30
CA VAL A 52 3.81 -2.75 6.85
C VAL A 52 4.40 -3.70 7.89
N SER A 53 5.35 -3.21 8.68
CA SER A 53 6.02 -3.96 9.75
C SER A 53 5.19 -4.10 11.02
N THR A 54 4.20 -3.22 11.17
CA THR A 54 3.43 -3.05 12.40
C THR A 54 1.94 -3.27 12.16
N PHE A 55 1.58 -3.87 11.03
CA PHE A 55 0.20 -4.02 10.61
C PHE A 55 -0.58 -4.95 11.56
N THR A 56 -1.53 -4.38 12.30
CA THR A 56 -2.44 -5.08 13.22
C THR A 56 -3.91 -4.97 12.81
N SER A 57 -4.20 -4.35 11.66
CA SER A 57 -5.55 -3.96 11.22
C SER A 57 -6.25 -5.03 10.37
N TYR A 58 -6.39 -6.25 10.91
CA TYR A 58 -7.09 -7.35 10.22
C TYR A 58 -8.59 -7.11 10.00
N GLU A 59 -9.17 -6.10 10.66
CA GLU A 59 -10.57 -5.71 10.49
C GLU A 59 -10.86 -5.06 9.13
N LEU A 60 -9.85 -4.41 8.52
CA LEU A 60 -9.99 -3.72 7.24
C LEU A 60 -9.78 -4.67 6.06
N MET A 61 -8.71 -5.45 6.13
CA MET A 61 -8.26 -6.27 5.02
C MET A 61 -7.25 -7.33 5.48
N ASP A 62 -7.15 -8.40 4.70
CA ASP A 62 -6.12 -9.41 4.92
C ASP A 62 -4.73 -8.82 4.70
N TYR A 63 -3.74 -9.27 5.48
CA TYR A 63 -2.36 -8.79 5.41
C TYR A 63 -1.77 -8.97 4.00
N LYS A 64 -2.14 -10.07 3.34
CA LYS A 64 -1.75 -10.35 1.94
C LYS A 64 -2.25 -9.28 0.97
N THR A 65 -3.51 -8.87 1.11
CA THR A 65 -4.11 -7.83 0.29
C THR A 65 -3.47 -6.47 0.59
N PHE A 66 -3.14 -6.20 1.86
CA PHE A 66 -2.47 -4.97 2.27
C PHE A 66 -1.10 -4.82 1.63
N VAL A 67 -0.25 -5.85 1.74
CA VAL A 67 1.07 -5.86 1.10
C VAL A 67 0.95 -5.73 -0.42
N THR A 68 -0.06 -6.35 -1.03
CA THR A 68 -0.31 -6.22 -2.47
C THR A 68 -0.58 -4.77 -2.87
N TYR A 69 -1.41 -4.03 -2.12
CA TYR A 69 -1.63 -2.60 -2.40
C TYR A 69 -0.40 -1.74 -2.11
N THR A 70 0.34 -2.03 -1.03
CA THR A 70 1.60 -1.35 -0.73
C THR A 70 2.55 -1.48 -1.93
N VAL A 71 2.73 -2.68 -2.48
CA VAL A 71 3.58 -2.91 -3.66
C VAL A 71 3.10 -2.10 -4.87
N TYR A 72 1.80 -2.07 -5.15
CA TYR A 72 1.28 -1.29 -6.29
C TYR A 72 1.47 0.21 -6.12
N VAL A 73 1.14 0.75 -4.94
CA VAL A 73 1.29 2.18 -4.65
C VAL A 73 2.78 2.56 -4.66
N SER A 74 3.65 1.73 -4.09
CA SER A 74 5.10 1.93 -4.13
C SER A 74 5.66 1.88 -5.56
N MET A 75 5.16 1.00 -6.44
CA MET A 75 5.60 0.94 -7.84
C MET A 75 5.21 2.20 -8.64
N ILE A 76 4.13 2.88 -8.26
CA ILE A 76 3.68 4.13 -8.90
C ILE A 76 4.39 5.34 -8.30
N ALA A 77 4.61 5.34 -6.99
CA ALA A 77 5.08 6.50 -6.24
C ALA A 77 6.60 6.65 -6.17
N LEU A 78 7.33 5.53 -6.05
CA LEU A 78 8.76 5.53 -5.77
C LEU A 78 9.60 5.39 -7.03
N GLU A 79 10.78 6.00 -6.99
CA GLU A 79 11.79 5.83 -8.04
C GLU A 79 12.48 4.46 -7.92
N ARG A 80 13.13 4.02 -9.01
CA ARG A 80 13.86 2.74 -9.08
C ARG A 80 14.80 2.46 -7.89
N PRO A 81 15.64 3.39 -7.40
CA PRO A 81 16.52 3.13 -6.27
C PRO A 81 15.75 2.86 -4.96
N ASP A 82 14.74 3.68 -4.66
CA ASP A 82 13.92 3.55 -3.45
C ASP A 82 13.08 2.27 -3.47
N LEU A 83 12.54 1.90 -4.63
CA LEU A 83 11.80 0.66 -4.79
C LEU A 83 12.69 -0.56 -4.48
N ARG A 84 13.95 -0.53 -4.92
CA ARG A 84 14.90 -1.60 -4.63
C ARG A 84 15.19 -1.70 -3.14
N GLU A 85 15.40 -0.56 -2.49
CA GLU A 85 15.79 -0.53 -1.08
C GLU A 85 14.63 -0.86 -0.14
N LYS A 86 13.45 -0.26 -0.35
CA LYS A 86 12.32 -0.40 0.55
C LYS A 86 11.45 -1.63 0.27
N VAL A 87 11.28 -2.01 -1.02
CA VAL A 87 10.37 -3.10 -1.40
C VAL A 87 11.12 -4.39 -1.71
N ILE A 88 12.13 -4.35 -2.59
CA ILE A 88 12.84 -5.58 -3.03
C ILE A 88 13.71 -6.17 -1.91
N LYS A 89 14.35 -5.33 -1.10
CA LYS A 89 15.13 -5.77 0.07
C LYS A 89 14.29 -5.93 1.35
N GLY A 90 13.03 -5.51 1.34
CA GLY A 90 12.14 -5.64 2.50
C GLY A 90 11.77 -7.10 2.75
N ALA A 91 12.24 -7.68 3.85
CA ALA A 91 12.02 -9.10 4.16
C ALA A 91 10.54 -9.43 4.36
N GLU A 92 9.79 -8.56 5.03
CA GLU A 92 8.35 -8.73 5.31
C GLU A 92 7.52 -8.78 4.03
N ILE A 93 7.83 -7.87 3.09
CA ILE A 93 7.16 -7.82 1.79
C ILE A 93 7.55 -9.04 0.96
N LEU A 94 8.82 -9.44 0.99
CA LEU A 94 9.32 -10.61 0.25
C LEU A 94 8.67 -11.91 0.73
N GLU A 95 8.50 -12.09 2.03
CA GLU A 95 7.85 -13.27 2.61
C GLU A 95 6.41 -13.41 2.11
N VAL A 96 5.65 -12.32 2.11
CA VAL A 96 4.28 -12.33 1.57
C VAL A 96 4.26 -12.53 0.05
N LEU A 97 5.22 -11.92 -0.68
CA LEU A 97 5.39 -12.11 -2.13
C LEU A 97 5.71 -13.56 -2.50
N HIS A 98 6.34 -14.34 -1.63
CA HIS A 98 6.55 -15.77 -1.86
C HIS A 98 5.23 -16.54 -1.94
N SER A 99 4.22 -16.12 -1.16
CA SER A 99 2.87 -16.71 -1.23
C SER A 99 2.03 -16.22 -2.42
N LEU A 100 2.44 -15.12 -3.07
CA LEU A 100 1.74 -14.47 -4.18
C LEU A 100 2.64 -14.35 -5.42
N PRO A 101 2.83 -15.45 -6.19
CA PRO A 101 3.75 -15.46 -7.33
C PRO A 101 3.36 -14.46 -8.43
N ALA A 102 2.08 -14.13 -8.59
CA ALA A 102 1.61 -13.15 -9.57
C ALA A 102 2.13 -11.73 -9.27
N VAL A 103 2.03 -11.27 -8.02
CA VAL A 103 2.49 -9.93 -7.59
C VAL A 103 4.02 -9.88 -7.62
N ARG A 104 4.68 -10.97 -7.23
CA ARG A 104 6.13 -11.11 -7.36
C ARG A 104 6.58 -10.99 -8.81
N GLN A 105 5.98 -11.73 -9.73
CA GLN A 105 6.33 -11.67 -11.14
C GLN A 105 6.08 -10.28 -11.72
N TYR A 106 5.01 -9.59 -11.30
CA TYR A 106 4.73 -8.21 -11.68
C TYR A 106 5.83 -7.23 -11.21
N LEU A 107 6.25 -7.29 -9.94
CA LEU A 107 7.32 -6.44 -9.40
C LEU A 107 8.67 -6.71 -10.06
N PHE A 108 9.08 -7.97 -10.14
CA PHE A 108 10.39 -8.35 -10.70
C PHE A 108 10.46 -8.16 -12.22
N SER A 109 9.35 -8.36 -12.96
CA SER A 109 9.34 -8.09 -14.41
C SER A 109 9.55 -6.60 -14.72
N LEU A 110 8.99 -5.70 -13.92
CA LEU A 110 9.27 -4.27 -14.05
C LEU A 110 10.73 -3.95 -13.72
N TYR A 111 11.25 -4.51 -12.63
CA TYR A 111 12.62 -4.26 -12.18
C TYR A 111 13.68 -4.80 -13.17
N GLU A 112 13.49 -6.02 -13.67
CA GLU A 112 14.38 -6.66 -14.66
C GLU A 112 14.13 -6.17 -16.11
N CYS A 113 13.25 -5.17 -16.29
CA CYS A 113 12.91 -4.59 -17.60
C CYS A 113 12.34 -5.60 -18.62
N ARG A 114 11.69 -6.67 -18.13
CA ARG A 114 10.98 -7.67 -18.96
C ARG A 114 9.55 -7.23 -19.24
N TYR A 115 9.39 -6.26 -20.13
CA TYR A 115 8.09 -5.65 -20.44
C TYR A 115 7.06 -6.63 -21.01
N SER A 116 7.48 -7.65 -21.77
CA SER A 116 6.57 -8.67 -22.31
C SER A 116 5.82 -9.43 -21.21
N VAL A 117 6.56 -9.87 -20.19
CA VAL A 117 6.00 -10.55 -19.02
C VAL A 117 5.21 -9.59 -18.14
N PHE A 118 5.67 -8.34 -18.00
CA PHE A 118 4.98 -7.31 -17.24
C PHE A 118 3.55 -7.07 -17.75
N PHE A 119 3.36 -6.88 -19.06
CA PHE A 119 2.03 -6.64 -19.63
C PHE A 119 1.12 -7.88 -19.54
N GLN A 120 1.68 -9.09 -19.64
CA GLN A 120 0.94 -10.33 -19.41
C GLN A 120 0.50 -10.46 -17.95
N SER A 121 1.39 -10.16 -17.00
CA SER A 121 1.10 -10.17 -15.57
C SER A 121 0.08 -9.09 -15.19
N LEU A 122 0.12 -7.91 -15.84
CA LEU A 122 -0.85 -6.85 -15.63
C LEU A 122 -2.26 -7.28 -16.07
N GLY A 123 -2.40 -7.91 -17.23
CA GLY A 123 -3.69 -8.42 -17.72
C GLY A 123 -4.28 -9.53 -16.85
N ASN A 124 -3.43 -10.32 -16.20
CA ASN A 124 -3.84 -11.42 -15.32
C ASN A 124 -4.08 -10.98 -13.85
N CYS A 125 -3.88 -9.69 -13.55
CA CYS A 125 -4.05 -9.13 -12.21
C CYS A 125 -5.26 -8.18 -12.16
N PRO A 126 -6.49 -8.71 -12.04
CA PRO A 126 -7.71 -7.90 -12.05
C PRO A 126 -7.84 -6.96 -10.83
N GLY A 127 -7.03 -7.13 -9.78
CA GLY A 127 -7.14 -6.37 -8.53
C GLY A 127 -6.90 -4.86 -8.68
N LEU A 128 -6.05 -4.43 -9.61
CA LEU A 128 -5.79 -3.00 -9.84
C LEU A 128 -6.96 -2.30 -10.55
N LEU A 129 -7.72 -3.03 -11.37
CA LEU A 129 -8.92 -2.53 -12.05
C LEU A 129 -10.12 -2.41 -11.10
N LEU A 130 -10.29 -3.37 -10.18
CA LEU A 130 -11.42 -3.38 -9.24
C LEU A 130 -11.32 -2.30 -8.15
N LEU A 131 -10.12 -1.80 -7.80
CA LEU A 131 -9.98 -0.67 -6.88
C LEU A 131 -10.61 0.61 -7.48
N GLY A 132 -10.60 0.74 -8.80
CA GLY A 132 -11.35 1.79 -9.51
C GLY A 132 -12.85 1.68 -9.27
N ASP A 133 -13.42 0.48 -9.23
CA ASP A 133 -14.86 0.27 -9.04
C ASP A 133 -15.32 0.45 -7.58
N TYR A 134 -14.47 0.14 -6.59
CA TYR A 134 -14.78 0.36 -5.17
C TYR A 134 -14.55 1.79 -4.69
N THR A 135 -13.73 2.59 -5.39
CA THR A 135 -13.47 4.00 -5.06
C THR A 135 -14.28 5.00 -5.92
N ALA A 136 -14.87 4.55 -7.03
CA ALA A 136 -15.65 5.39 -7.96
C ALA A 136 -17.18 5.26 -7.85
N LYS A 137 -17.71 4.66 -6.78
CA LYS A 137 -19.15 4.68 -6.44
C LYS A 137 -19.44 5.56 -5.24
#